data_AF-A0A933JQH6-F1
#
_entry.id   AF-A0A933JQH6-F1
#
_cell.length_a   1.000
_cell.length_b   1.000
_cell.length_c   1.000
_cell.angle_alpha   90.00
_cell.angle_beta   90.00
_cell.angle_gamma   90.00
#
_symmetry.space_group_name_H-M   'P 1'
#
loop_
_entity.id
_entity.type
_entity.pdbx_description
1 polymer ?
#
loop_
_entity_poly.entity_id
_entity_poly.type
_entity_poly.pdbx_seq_one_letter_code
_entity_poly.pdbx_strand_id
1 'polypeptide(L)'
;MNASRLVPIAAAAALATLAKLGTAHAETLVPGPSDPGFDQALLDKADAFVVQIHELLTLPIPFGLDAFVSRPEDQELINEFFAAKQTSFTRFAGRHPFDLIEQYDDYAHAAIFGGLQVAGDAFRYAVLRDQGAPEEQVSRARAIYLRNLDALDWFVRVTGVPGVVARGIRRTQSQAGEPPVPGALPELVPLFDESGAPLPKYKGPTWRADQSGELPFLIWLDDASRDTFDGYVFALGISYDVGAGDPTIPSEKLELLSQHARDIGRRLIETSEVADGVEIDLVLRDADGRPTTYHAFSAEEVLEGIVGVDGSNGFNAVMGLGMLRTLYHVSGDPELWDHYRDELVAKRDFFGVMERALKSTLYFGEMTNYSQVNMAFMAIYGLLRYENDPVLAARVRRILEAEVYDAGKDRDPRGLGQTFFDFIFAAFRSEGSTGIGREAIEEGFATLRGHPAPPYWDGWVENCDPMEIDSLECELVTGKKVRLSPRKGYGDRVVAVEPLPIEARPPSDFSWRSDPHAVNGGGKSRLNPGGDFHGAYWMGRFMKASTSGLENISPNARGAPTEEGCACRCGASGSGVSGSGAAWLVLGWAVSARVRRRKKLPPNQSCHHSPGTKKSATPATIR
;
A
#
# COMPACT_ATOMS: atom_id res chain seq x y z
N MET A 1 0.40 72.28 37.92
CA MET A 1 1.44 71.64 37.08
C MET A 1 0.92 70.29 36.61
N ASN A 2 1.23 69.96 35.37
CA ASN A 2 0.99 68.70 34.65
C ASN A 2 -0.40 68.47 34.04
N ALA A 3 -0.49 68.98 32.81
CA ALA A 3 -1.23 68.40 31.71
C ALA A 3 -0.78 66.95 31.43
N SER A 4 -1.71 66.14 30.89
CA SER A 4 -1.53 65.15 29.82
C SER A 4 -2.40 63.90 30.06
N ARG A 5 -3.44 63.70 29.24
CA ARG A 5 -3.58 62.54 28.33
C ARG A 5 -5.02 62.46 27.81
N LEU A 6 -5.16 62.81 26.54
CA LEU A 6 -6.31 62.57 25.69
C LEU A 6 -5.80 61.77 24.47
N VAL A 7 -6.59 60.77 24.05
CA VAL A 7 -6.64 60.10 22.72
C VAL A 7 -5.69 58.88 22.50
N PRO A 8 -6.10 57.78 21.79
CA PRO A 8 -7.44 57.18 21.60
C PRO A 8 -7.52 55.62 21.67
N ILE A 9 -8.77 55.16 21.77
CA ILE A 9 -9.29 53.78 21.64
C ILE A 9 -9.29 53.24 20.18
N ALA A 10 -8.46 53.79 19.27
CA ALA A 10 -8.52 53.44 17.84
C ALA A 10 -7.72 52.19 17.43
N ALA A 11 -6.86 51.63 18.28
CA ALA A 11 -5.99 50.51 17.92
C ALA A 11 -6.65 49.12 18.04
N ALA A 12 -7.71 48.97 18.84
CA ALA A 12 -8.34 47.67 19.09
C ALA A 12 -9.26 47.21 17.94
N ALA A 13 -9.82 48.15 17.16
CA ALA A 13 -10.68 47.80 16.02
C ALA A 13 -9.87 47.35 14.78
N ALA A 14 -8.64 47.86 14.60
CA ALA A 14 -7.79 47.49 13.45
C ALA A 14 -7.16 46.09 13.59
N LEU A 15 -6.91 45.63 14.83
CA LEU A 15 -6.38 44.30 15.13
C LEU A 15 -7.43 43.18 15.00
N ALA A 16 -8.73 43.48 15.13
CA ALA A 16 -9.81 42.52 14.91
C ALA A 16 -10.16 42.31 13.43
N THR A 17 -9.86 43.27 12.55
CA THR A 17 -10.05 43.15 11.10
C THR A 17 -8.88 42.48 10.36
N LEU A 18 -7.69 42.39 10.98
CA LEU A 18 -6.53 41.69 10.39
C LEU A 18 -6.50 40.18 10.67
N ALA A 19 -7.33 39.68 11.60
CA ALA A 19 -7.50 38.24 11.85
C ALA A 19 -8.49 37.55 10.88
N LYS A 20 -9.02 38.29 9.88
CA LYS A 20 -9.80 37.76 8.75
C LYS A 20 -9.06 37.88 7.41
N LEU A 21 -7.73 38.02 7.44
CA LEU A 21 -6.93 37.57 6.30
C LEU A 21 -7.06 36.05 6.30
N GLY A 22 -8.03 35.55 5.53
CA GLY A 22 -8.27 34.13 5.37
C GLY A 22 -6.95 33.47 5.05
N THR A 23 -6.52 32.55 5.90
CA THR A 23 -5.58 31.52 5.46
C THR A 23 -6.21 30.92 4.22
N ALA A 24 -5.66 31.23 3.05
CA ALA A 24 -6.09 30.61 1.82
C ALA A 24 -6.04 29.10 2.09
N HIS A 25 -7.20 28.46 2.11
CA HIS A 25 -7.27 27.02 2.25
C HIS A 25 -6.47 26.47 1.07
N ALA A 26 -5.39 25.74 1.34
CA ALA A 26 -4.64 25.08 0.28
C ALA A 26 -5.62 24.17 -0.48
N GLU A 27 -5.74 24.39 -1.78
CA GLU A 27 -6.68 23.68 -2.65
C GLU A 27 -6.37 22.19 -2.62
N THR A 28 -7.40 21.35 -2.50
CA THR A 28 -7.28 19.91 -2.65
C THR A 28 -7.00 19.55 -4.09
N LEU A 29 -6.36 18.40 -4.34
CA LEU A 29 -6.09 17.95 -5.71
C LEU A 29 -7.40 17.77 -6.49
N VAL A 30 -8.42 17.25 -5.82
CA VAL A 30 -9.80 17.17 -6.31
C VAL A 30 -10.67 18.18 -5.54
N PRO A 31 -11.27 19.20 -6.19
CA PRO A 31 -12.18 20.14 -5.54
C PRO A 31 -13.43 19.46 -4.96
N GLY A 32 -13.82 19.88 -3.75
CA GLY A 32 -15.08 19.50 -3.13
C GLY A 32 -16.25 20.42 -3.52
N PRO A 33 -17.49 20.13 -3.07
CA PRO A 33 -18.69 20.90 -3.42
C PRO A 33 -18.63 22.41 -3.12
N SER A 34 -17.79 22.82 -2.17
CA SER A 34 -17.58 24.23 -1.80
C SER A 34 -16.53 24.93 -2.65
N ASP A 35 -15.77 24.19 -3.46
CA ASP A 35 -14.52 24.67 -4.05
C ASP A 35 -14.71 25.00 -5.54
N PRO A 36 -13.96 25.99 -6.08
CA PRO A 36 -13.94 26.25 -7.52
C PRO A 36 -13.49 25.02 -8.31
N GLY A 37 -14.12 24.77 -9.46
CA GLY A 37 -13.78 23.61 -10.30
C GLY A 37 -14.41 22.29 -9.84
N PHE A 38 -15.32 22.31 -8.86
CA PHE A 38 -16.11 21.16 -8.45
C PHE A 38 -16.83 20.50 -9.64
N ASP A 39 -16.69 19.17 -9.73
CA ASP A 39 -17.26 18.34 -10.78
C ASP A 39 -18.31 17.40 -10.17
N GLN A 40 -19.58 17.80 -10.23
CA GLN A 40 -20.69 17.02 -9.68
C GLN A 40 -20.82 15.65 -10.36
N ALA A 41 -20.56 15.55 -11.67
CA ALA A 41 -20.67 14.30 -12.39
C ALA A 41 -19.60 13.29 -11.93
N LEU A 42 -18.40 13.79 -11.61
CA LEU A 42 -17.34 12.95 -11.04
C LEU A 42 -17.68 12.50 -9.61
N LEU A 43 -18.28 13.34 -8.78
CA LEU A 43 -18.77 12.93 -7.45
C LEU A 43 -19.87 11.87 -7.56
N ASP A 44 -20.85 12.05 -8.45
CA ASP A 44 -21.91 11.07 -8.69
C ASP A 44 -21.32 9.70 -9.10
N LYS A 45 -20.27 9.71 -9.94
CA LYS A 45 -19.54 8.48 -10.32
C LYS A 45 -18.85 7.84 -9.11
N ALA A 46 -18.20 8.64 -8.26
CA ALA A 46 -17.54 8.14 -7.06
C ALA A 46 -18.53 7.53 -6.06
N ASP A 47 -19.69 8.15 -5.85
CA ASP A 47 -20.73 7.60 -4.99
C ASP A 47 -21.35 6.32 -5.58
N ALA A 48 -21.46 6.20 -6.91
CA ALA A 48 -21.87 4.95 -7.55
C ALA A 48 -20.86 3.82 -7.31
N PHE A 49 -19.55 4.11 -7.29
CA PHE A 49 -18.53 3.11 -6.96
C PHE A 49 -18.64 2.65 -5.50
N VAL A 50 -18.89 3.57 -4.57
CA VAL A 50 -19.18 3.23 -3.16
C VAL A 50 -20.36 2.26 -3.06
N VAL A 51 -21.43 2.50 -3.84
CA VAL A 51 -22.57 1.59 -3.91
C VAL A 51 -22.17 0.22 -4.46
N GLN A 52 -21.43 0.14 -5.57
CA GLN A 52 -20.95 -1.13 -6.12
C GLN A 52 -20.11 -1.92 -5.11
N ILE A 53 -19.13 -1.26 -4.50
CA ILE A 53 -18.19 -1.85 -3.56
C ILE A 53 -18.94 -2.43 -2.35
N HIS A 54 -19.85 -1.66 -1.75
CA HIS A 54 -20.46 -2.04 -0.48
C HIS A 54 -21.79 -2.79 -0.57
N GLU A 55 -22.51 -2.67 -1.68
CA GLU A 55 -23.73 -3.45 -1.90
C GLU A 55 -23.46 -4.79 -2.60
N LEU A 56 -22.32 -4.94 -3.29
CA LEU A 56 -22.03 -6.16 -4.06
C LEU A 56 -20.69 -6.80 -3.70
N LEU A 57 -19.60 -6.03 -3.59
CA LEU A 57 -18.24 -6.60 -3.68
C LEU A 57 -17.51 -6.81 -2.34
N THR A 58 -18.03 -6.25 -1.24
CA THR A 58 -17.46 -6.37 0.12
C THR A 58 -18.42 -7.06 1.11
N LEU A 59 -19.40 -7.80 0.58
CA LEU A 59 -20.35 -8.54 1.41
C LEU A 59 -19.71 -9.74 2.11
N PRO A 60 -18.87 -10.58 1.44
CA PRO A 60 -18.25 -11.71 2.13
C PRO A 60 -17.24 -11.24 3.18
N ILE A 61 -16.43 -10.24 2.83
CA ILE A 61 -15.43 -9.61 3.68
C ILE A 61 -15.35 -8.11 3.35
N PRO A 62 -15.03 -7.22 4.32
CA PRO A 62 -14.83 -5.77 4.11
C PRO A 62 -13.60 -5.37 3.25
N PHE A 63 -13.24 -6.17 2.25
CA PHE A 63 -12.19 -5.91 1.27
C PHE A 63 -12.77 -6.18 -0.12
N GLY A 64 -12.54 -5.28 -1.08
CA GLY A 64 -13.06 -5.39 -2.43
C GLY A 64 -12.62 -6.70 -3.11
N LEU A 65 -13.59 -7.51 -3.49
CA LEU A 65 -13.41 -8.73 -4.28
C LEU A 65 -14.00 -8.54 -5.67
N ASP A 66 -13.63 -9.44 -6.57
CA ASP A 66 -14.40 -9.62 -7.79
C ASP A 66 -15.66 -10.44 -7.52
N ALA A 67 -16.69 -10.22 -8.34
CA ALA A 67 -17.88 -11.06 -8.36
C ALA A 67 -18.17 -11.60 -9.76
N PHE A 68 -18.29 -12.92 -9.89
CA PHE A 68 -18.72 -13.57 -11.12
C PHE A 68 -20.24 -13.67 -11.18
N VAL A 69 -20.81 -13.13 -12.25
CA VAL A 69 -22.25 -13.13 -12.53
C VAL A 69 -22.42 -13.60 -13.97
N SER A 70 -22.59 -14.91 -14.21
CA SER A 70 -22.61 -15.45 -15.59
C SER A 70 -23.98 -15.36 -16.25
N ARG A 71 -25.06 -15.32 -15.46
CA ARG A 71 -26.44 -15.25 -15.96
C ARG A 71 -26.76 -13.86 -16.53
N PRO A 72 -27.13 -13.73 -17.82
CA PRO A 72 -27.44 -12.44 -18.44
C PRO A 72 -28.57 -11.66 -17.74
N GLU A 73 -29.59 -12.35 -17.23
CA GLU A 73 -30.70 -11.72 -16.51
C GLU A 73 -30.28 -11.11 -15.17
N ASP A 74 -29.26 -11.67 -14.50
CA ASP A 74 -28.71 -11.11 -13.27
C ASP A 74 -27.78 -9.93 -13.56
N GLN A 75 -27.00 -10.00 -14.65
CA GLN A 75 -26.22 -8.85 -15.11
C GLN A 75 -27.13 -7.67 -15.46
N GLU A 76 -28.22 -7.93 -16.18
CA GLU A 76 -29.19 -6.89 -16.53
C GLU A 76 -29.87 -6.29 -15.31
N LEU A 77 -30.25 -7.11 -14.33
CA LEU A 77 -30.82 -6.61 -13.07
C LEU A 77 -29.83 -5.70 -12.30
N ILE A 78 -28.52 -6.00 -12.35
CA ILE A 78 -27.49 -5.11 -11.79
C ILE A 78 -27.38 -3.83 -12.62
N ASN A 79 -27.43 -3.91 -13.95
CA ASN A 79 -27.44 -2.72 -14.82
C ASN A 79 -28.64 -1.81 -14.51
N GLU A 80 -29.84 -2.38 -14.39
CA GLU A 80 -31.08 -1.66 -14.04
C GLU A 80 -30.97 -0.99 -12.66
N PHE A 81 -30.36 -1.65 -11.68
CA PHE A 81 -30.13 -1.10 -10.34
C PHE A 81 -29.31 0.21 -10.38
N PHE A 82 -28.21 0.22 -11.13
CA PHE A 82 -27.37 1.41 -11.29
C PHE A 82 -28.03 2.47 -12.19
N ALA A 83 -28.72 2.07 -13.26
CA ALA A 83 -29.47 3.00 -14.11
C ALA A 83 -30.58 3.73 -13.32
N ALA A 84 -31.20 3.05 -12.36
CA ALA A 84 -32.20 3.61 -11.45
C ALA A 84 -31.60 4.44 -10.29
N LYS A 85 -30.26 4.58 -10.22
CA LYS A 85 -29.51 5.32 -9.19
C LYS A 85 -29.91 4.94 -7.76
N GLN A 86 -30.19 3.66 -7.53
CA GLN A 86 -30.55 3.16 -6.21
C GLN A 86 -29.30 2.93 -5.36
N THR A 87 -29.46 2.94 -4.03
CA THR A 87 -28.34 2.79 -3.09
C THR A 87 -28.40 1.52 -2.25
N SER A 88 -29.42 0.67 -2.47
CA SER A 88 -29.59 -0.61 -1.79
C SER A 88 -30.07 -1.66 -2.79
N PHE A 89 -29.20 -2.61 -3.12
CA PHE A 89 -29.52 -3.63 -4.13
C PHE A 89 -30.67 -4.51 -3.67
N THR A 90 -30.63 -4.99 -2.42
CA THR A 90 -31.67 -5.88 -1.88
C THR A 90 -33.04 -5.23 -1.83
N ARG A 91 -33.12 -3.93 -1.50
CA ARG A 91 -34.41 -3.21 -1.52
C ARG A 91 -34.94 -3.05 -2.94
N PHE A 92 -34.08 -2.80 -3.92
CA PHE A 92 -34.46 -2.63 -5.31
C PHE A 92 -34.89 -3.94 -5.96
N ALA A 93 -34.04 -4.97 -5.87
CA ALA A 93 -34.22 -6.25 -6.55
C ALA A 93 -35.15 -7.22 -5.79
N GLY A 94 -35.36 -7.01 -4.49
CA GLY A 94 -36.04 -7.98 -3.62
C GLY A 94 -35.28 -9.30 -3.47
N ARG A 95 -33.98 -9.32 -3.80
CA ARG A 95 -33.08 -10.48 -3.78
C ARG A 95 -31.78 -10.13 -3.06
N HIS A 96 -31.14 -11.11 -2.44
CA HIS A 96 -29.81 -10.91 -1.85
C HIS A 96 -28.73 -11.04 -2.94
N PRO A 97 -27.65 -10.23 -2.95
CA PRO A 97 -26.59 -10.34 -3.96
C PRO A 97 -25.97 -11.74 -4.11
N PHE A 98 -25.88 -12.51 -3.02
CA PHE A 98 -25.45 -13.92 -3.08
C PHE A 98 -26.37 -14.84 -3.89
N ASP A 99 -27.61 -14.45 -4.18
CA ASP A 99 -28.51 -15.20 -5.07
C ASP A 99 -28.20 -14.97 -6.57
N LEU A 100 -27.34 -14.00 -6.89
CA LEU A 100 -26.94 -13.60 -8.24
C LEU A 100 -25.48 -13.95 -8.53
N ILE A 101 -24.63 -13.79 -7.52
CA ILE A 101 -23.19 -13.99 -7.64
C ILE A 101 -22.88 -15.48 -7.46
N GLU A 102 -22.21 -16.07 -8.45
CA GLU A 102 -21.86 -17.50 -8.46
C GLU A 102 -20.62 -17.77 -7.62
N GLN A 103 -19.67 -16.84 -7.69
CA GLN A 103 -18.38 -16.94 -7.03
C GLN A 103 -17.81 -15.54 -6.84
N TYR A 104 -17.21 -15.32 -5.67
CA TYR A 104 -16.24 -14.23 -5.50
C TYR A 104 -14.84 -14.77 -5.73
N ASP A 105 -13.93 -13.91 -6.20
CA ASP A 105 -12.56 -14.29 -6.50
C ASP A 105 -11.57 -13.19 -6.11
N ASP A 106 -10.30 -13.40 -6.45
CA ASP A 106 -9.17 -12.53 -6.11
C ASP A 106 -8.94 -12.36 -4.61
N TYR A 107 -9.43 -13.33 -3.81
CA TYR A 107 -9.09 -13.45 -2.39
C TYR A 107 -7.58 -13.39 -2.15
N ALA A 108 -6.79 -14.00 -3.05
CA ALA A 108 -5.33 -14.05 -2.99
C ALA A 108 -4.63 -12.71 -3.20
N HIS A 109 -5.35 -11.71 -3.71
CA HIS A 109 -4.88 -10.35 -3.94
C HIS A 109 -5.78 -9.33 -3.24
N ALA A 110 -6.68 -9.79 -2.36
CA ALA A 110 -7.62 -8.93 -1.68
C ALA A 110 -6.89 -7.82 -0.92
N ALA A 111 -5.75 -8.09 -0.26
CA ALA A 111 -5.08 -7.04 0.48
C ALA A 111 -4.40 -5.97 -0.40
N ILE A 112 -4.06 -6.26 -1.66
CA ILE A 112 -3.60 -5.21 -2.59
C ILE A 112 -4.78 -4.40 -3.16
N PHE A 113 -5.80 -5.07 -3.73
CA PHE A 113 -6.93 -4.37 -4.38
C PHE A 113 -7.87 -3.76 -3.36
N GLY A 114 -8.29 -4.59 -2.39
CA GLY A 114 -9.07 -4.18 -1.25
C GLY A 114 -8.30 -3.27 -0.30
N GLY A 115 -6.96 -3.35 -0.23
CA GLY A 115 -6.16 -2.40 0.56
C GLY A 115 -6.33 -0.96 0.06
N LEU A 116 -6.26 -0.75 -1.26
CA LEU A 116 -6.52 0.58 -1.85
C LEU A 116 -7.99 1.02 -1.67
N GLN A 117 -8.94 0.10 -1.76
CA GLN A 117 -10.35 0.40 -1.42
C GLN A 117 -10.52 0.80 0.04
N VAL A 118 -9.92 0.07 0.99
CA VAL A 118 -9.95 0.37 2.42
C VAL A 118 -9.35 1.74 2.70
N ALA A 119 -8.22 2.07 2.08
CA ALA A 119 -7.64 3.40 2.11
C ALA A 119 -8.61 4.46 1.56
N GLY A 120 -9.27 4.17 0.43
CA GLY A 120 -10.31 5.02 -0.16
C GLY A 120 -11.47 5.30 0.77
N ASP A 121 -11.94 4.30 1.53
CA ASP A 121 -13.00 4.48 2.53
C ASP A 121 -12.56 5.31 3.72
N ALA A 122 -11.32 5.13 4.18
CA ALA A 122 -10.74 5.97 5.22
C ALA A 122 -10.63 7.43 4.74
N PHE A 123 -10.14 7.66 3.53
CA PHE A 123 -10.10 9.00 2.93
C PHE A 123 -11.51 9.59 2.78
N ARG A 124 -12.48 8.81 2.29
CA ARG A 124 -13.87 9.25 2.16
C ARG A 124 -14.45 9.66 3.50
N TYR A 125 -14.26 8.84 4.53
CA TYR A 125 -14.70 9.17 5.88
C TYR A 125 -14.08 10.48 6.37
N ALA A 126 -12.76 10.62 6.27
CA ALA A 126 -12.05 11.84 6.67
C ALA A 126 -12.56 13.08 5.90
N VAL A 127 -12.68 13.00 4.58
CA VAL A 127 -13.16 14.10 3.73
C VAL A 127 -14.57 14.52 4.12
N LEU A 128 -15.51 13.57 4.27
CA LEU A 128 -16.89 13.89 4.62
C LEU A 128 -16.99 14.49 6.04
N ARG A 129 -16.23 13.94 7.00
CA ARG A 129 -16.14 14.45 8.37
C ARG A 129 -15.58 15.88 8.39
N ASP A 130 -14.44 16.10 7.74
CA ASP A 130 -13.67 17.34 7.86
C ASP A 130 -14.25 18.48 7.01
N GLN A 131 -14.97 18.17 5.93
CA GLN A 131 -15.66 19.15 5.09
C GLN A 131 -17.10 19.43 5.52
N GLY A 132 -17.55 18.86 6.65
CA GLY A 132 -18.87 19.15 7.21
C GLY A 132 -20.03 18.61 6.36
N ALA A 133 -19.87 17.43 5.75
CA ALA A 133 -20.95 16.76 5.04
C ALA A 133 -22.13 16.44 5.99
N PRO A 134 -23.35 16.17 5.47
CA PRO A 134 -24.49 15.79 6.31
C PRO A 134 -24.18 14.59 7.22
N GLU A 135 -24.62 14.65 8.49
CA GLU A 135 -24.30 13.63 9.51
C GLU A 135 -24.66 12.20 9.07
N GLU A 136 -25.74 12.03 8.31
CA GLU A 136 -26.12 10.72 7.77
C GLU A 136 -25.04 10.13 6.84
N GLN A 137 -24.44 10.98 5.99
CA GLN A 137 -23.37 10.56 5.08
C GLN A 137 -22.08 10.24 5.85
N VAL A 138 -21.74 11.07 6.84
CA VAL A 138 -20.58 10.85 7.71
C VAL A 138 -20.76 9.56 8.51
N SER A 139 -21.93 9.34 9.09
CA SER A 139 -22.27 8.12 9.85
C SER A 139 -22.20 6.87 8.98
N ARG A 140 -22.70 6.91 7.74
CA ARG A 140 -22.58 5.78 6.79
C ARG A 140 -21.11 5.51 6.42
N ALA A 141 -20.34 6.55 6.15
CA ALA A 141 -18.91 6.42 5.85
C ALA A 141 -18.14 5.83 7.05
N ARG A 142 -18.45 6.30 8.27
CA ARG A 142 -17.85 5.78 9.52
C ARG A 142 -18.17 4.31 9.73
N ALA A 143 -19.41 3.89 9.49
CA ALA A 143 -19.80 2.48 9.64
C ALA A 143 -19.04 1.56 8.67
N ILE A 144 -18.82 1.99 7.42
CA ILE A 144 -17.99 1.28 6.45
C ILE A 144 -16.54 1.21 6.94
N TYR A 145 -15.98 2.36 7.33
CA TYR A 145 -14.60 2.45 7.81
C TYR A 145 -14.36 1.56 9.05
N LEU A 146 -15.31 1.48 10.00
CA LEU A 146 -15.21 0.58 11.15
C LEU A 146 -15.17 -0.91 10.76
N ARG A 147 -15.93 -1.33 9.74
CA ARG A 147 -15.85 -2.69 9.19
C ARG A 147 -14.50 -2.96 8.56
N ASN A 148 -13.89 -1.97 7.93
CA ASN A 148 -12.55 -2.11 7.36
C ASN A 148 -11.49 -2.30 8.44
N LEU A 149 -11.62 -1.61 9.60
CA LEU A 149 -10.73 -1.83 10.74
C LEU A 149 -10.83 -3.27 11.28
N ASP A 150 -12.04 -3.84 11.30
CA ASP A 150 -12.24 -5.25 11.68
C ASP A 150 -11.55 -6.19 10.68
N ALA A 151 -11.66 -5.93 9.39
CA ALA A 151 -11.01 -6.76 8.38
C ALA A 151 -9.48 -6.67 8.45
N LEU A 152 -8.90 -5.49 8.71
CA LEU A 152 -7.46 -5.33 8.92
C LEU A 152 -6.95 -6.18 10.10
N ASP A 153 -7.75 -6.31 11.17
CA ASP A 153 -7.45 -7.26 12.26
C ASP A 153 -7.56 -8.72 11.79
N TRP A 154 -8.61 -9.07 11.05
CA TRP A 154 -8.82 -10.46 10.59
C TRP A 154 -7.66 -10.99 9.76
N PHE A 155 -7.07 -10.16 8.89
CA PHE A 155 -5.92 -10.54 8.06
C PHE A 155 -4.68 -10.98 8.87
N VAL A 156 -4.53 -10.50 10.10
CA VAL A 156 -3.42 -10.87 10.99
C VAL A 156 -3.84 -11.95 11.96
N ARG A 157 -4.96 -11.72 12.66
CA ARG A 157 -5.42 -12.61 13.74
C ARG A 157 -5.64 -14.04 13.25
N VAL A 158 -6.27 -14.23 12.09
CA VAL A 158 -6.62 -15.57 11.55
C VAL A 158 -5.42 -16.51 11.39
N THR A 159 -4.22 -15.95 11.26
CA THR A 159 -2.96 -16.69 11.08
C THR A 159 -2.48 -17.36 12.36
N GLY A 160 -2.99 -16.93 13.52
CA GLY A 160 -2.61 -17.44 14.85
C GLY A 160 -1.18 -17.11 15.28
N VAL A 161 -0.40 -16.41 14.45
CA VAL A 161 1.01 -16.08 14.71
C VAL A 161 1.20 -14.56 14.65
N PRO A 162 1.63 -13.91 15.75
CA PRO A 162 1.89 -12.47 15.76
C PRO A 162 2.84 -12.05 14.64
N GLY A 163 2.46 -10.99 13.93
CA GLY A 163 3.25 -10.41 12.84
C GLY A 163 3.15 -11.11 11.49
N VAL A 164 2.30 -12.15 11.35
CA VAL A 164 2.01 -12.78 10.05
C VAL A 164 0.75 -12.16 9.46
N VAL A 165 0.85 -11.74 8.18
CA VAL A 165 -0.28 -11.22 7.41
C VAL A 165 -0.72 -12.30 6.42
N ALA A 166 -2.00 -12.64 6.42
CA ALA A 166 -2.56 -13.57 5.44
C ALA A 166 -2.44 -13.03 4.02
N ARG A 167 -2.23 -13.92 3.03
CA ARG A 167 -2.31 -13.56 1.61
C ARG A 167 -3.73 -13.10 1.23
N GLY A 168 -4.72 -13.77 1.83
CA GLY A 168 -6.14 -13.55 1.60
C GLY A 168 -6.95 -14.16 2.72
N ILE A 169 -8.17 -13.68 2.91
CA ILE A 169 -9.14 -14.28 3.83
C ILE A 169 -10.43 -14.58 3.08
N ARG A 170 -11.14 -15.62 3.48
CA ARG A 170 -12.45 -15.95 2.93
C ARG A 170 -13.40 -16.38 4.01
N ARG A 171 -14.62 -15.84 3.94
CA ARG A 171 -15.72 -16.22 4.80
C ARG A 171 -16.32 -17.57 4.38
N THR A 172 -16.54 -18.46 5.33
CA THR A 172 -17.07 -19.81 5.10
C THR A 172 -18.52 -19.99 5.54
N GLN A 173 -19.05 -19.04 6.32
CA GLN A 173 -20.39 -19.12 6.93
C GLN A 173 -21.17 -17.84 6.68
N SER A 174 -22.43 -17.95 6.27
CA SER A 174 -23.35 -16.81 6.08
C SER A 174 -23.89 -16.24 7.40
N GLN A 175 -24.34 -14.98 7.41
CA GLN A 175 -24.98 -14.39 8.59
C GLN A 175 -26.42 -14.89 8.66
N ALA A 176 -27.06 -14.71 9.82
CA ALA A 176 -28.47 -15.02 9.96
C ALA A 176 -29.30 -14.24 8.93
N GLY A 177 -30.02 -14.97 8.07
CA GLY A 177 -30.85 -14.40 7.01
C GLY A 177 -30.16 -14.21 5.65
N GLU A 178 -28.84 -14.44 5.55
CA GLU A 178 -28.13 -14.45 4.28
C GLU A 178 -28.20 -15.84 3.61
N PRO A 179 -28.30 -15.92 2.27
CA PRO A 179 -28.03 -17.15 1.53
C PRO A 179 -26.59 -17.65 1.77
N PRO A 180 -26.25 -18.90 1.39
CA PRO A 180 -24.87 -19.39 1.43
C PRO A 180 -23.88 -18.45 0.73
N VAL A 181 -22.69 -18.27 1.31
CA VAL A 181 -21.62 -17.51 0.66
C VAL A 181 -21.26 -18.18 -0.68
N PRO A 182 -21.25 -17.45 -1.80
CA PRO A 182 -20.98 -18.02 -3.12
C PRO A 182 -19.60 -18.69 -3.27
N GLY A 183 -19.53 -19.62 -4.23
CA GLY A 183 -18.34 -20.39 -4.59
C GLY A 183 -18.08 -21.64 -3.74
N ALA A 184 -17.43 -22.64 -4.32
CA ALA A 184 -17.02 -23.86 -3.60
C ALA A 184 -15.92 -23.55 -2.58
N LEU A 185 -15.95 -24.18 -1.40
CA LEU A 185 -14.86 -24.07 -0.43
C LEU A 185 -13.61 -24.81 -0.93
N PRO A 186 -12.40 -24.24 -0.74
CA PRO A 186 -11.16 -24.90 -1.12
C PRO A 186 -10.83 -26.04 -0.15
N GLU A 187 -9.92 -26.92 -0.57
CA GLU A 187 -9.26 -27.85 0.35
C GLU A 187 -8.39 -27.09 1.35
N LEU A 188 -8.49 -27.45 2.63
CA LEU A 188 -7.71 -26.85 3.70
C LEU A 188 -6.55 -27.78 4.08
N VAL A 189 -5.35 -27.22 4.16
CA VAL A 189 -4.14 -27.97 4.51
C VAL A 189 -3.64 -27.49 5.88
N PRO A 190 -3.34 -28.38 6.84
CA PRO A 190 -2.70 -28.00 8.11
C PRO A 190 -1.32 -27.37 7.90
N LEU A 191 -0.87 -26.48 8.80
CA LEU A 191 0.46 -25.85 8.70
C LEU A 191 1.61 -26.87 8.74
N PHE A 192 1.44 -27.93 9.54
CA PHE A 192 2.46 -28.96 9.74
C PHE A 192 1.87 -30.36 9.60
N ASP A 193 2.70 -31.32 9.19
CA ASP A 193 2.36 -32.74 9.25
C ASP A 193 2.49 -33.31 10.66
N GLU A 194 2.21 -34.61 10.83
CA GLU A 194 2.31 -35.31 12.11
C GLU A 194 3.74 -35.33 12.71
N SER A 195 4.77 -35.11 11.88
CA SER A 195 6.17 -35.04 12.31
C SER A 195 6.64 -33.62 12.65
N GLY A 196 5.77 -32.62 12.46
CA GLY A 196 6.08 -31.20 12.65
C GLY A 196 6.76 -30.56 11.43
N ALA A 197 6.82 -31.23 10.28
CA ALA A 197 7.38 -30.63 9.07
C ALA A 197 6.34 -29.71 8.40
N PRO A 198 6.74 -28.53 7.89
CA PRO A 198 5.80 -27.59 7.32
C PRO A 198 5.22 -28.11 5.99
N LEU A 199 3.91 -27.89 5.80
CA LEU A 199 3.16 -28.28 4.62
C LEU A 199 2.72 -27.04 3.82
N PRO A 200 2.54 -27.12 2.49
CA PRO A 200 3.07 -28.19 1.63
C PRO A 200 4.61 -28.17 1.63
N LYS A 201 5.21 -29.28 1.17
CA LYS A 201 6.68 -29.44 1.12
C LYS A 201 7.37 -28.28 0.40
N TYR A 202 6.82 -27.85 -0.73
CA TYR A 202 7.27 -26.66 -1.48
C TYR A 202 6.34 -25.51 -1.14
N LYS A 203 6.90 -24.35 -0.77
CA LYS A 203 6.09 -23.19 -0.40
C LYS A 203 5.30 -22.68 -1.60
N GLY A 204 4.07 -22.27 -1.34
CA GLY A 204 3.14 -21.72 -2.32
C GLY A 204 1.79 -21.43 -1.65
N PRO A 205 0.91 -20.63 -2.28
CA PRO A 205 -0.36 -20.25 -1.68
C PRO A 205 -1.25 -21.44 -1.37
N THR A 206 -1.59 -21.60 -0.09
CA THR A 206 -2.33 -22.75 0.45
C THR A 206 -3.41 -22.29 1.43
N TRP A 207 -4.64 -22.77 1.24
CA TRP A 207 -5.74 -22.44 2.13
C TRP A 207 -5.64 -23.17 3.46
N ARG A 208 -5.88 -22.43 4.55
CA ARG A 208 -5.74 -22.84 5.94
C ARG A 208 -7.04 -22.57 6.69
N ALA A 209 -7.35 -23.45 7.64
CA ALA A 209 -8.32 -23.13 8.66
C ALA A 209 -7.79 -21.98 9.55
N ASP A 210 -8.70 -21.27 10.22
CA ASP A 210 -8.36 -20.34 11.30
C ASP A 210 -7.40 -20.99 12.31
N GLN A 211 -6.26 -20.33 12.54
CA GLN A 211 -5.24 -20.77 13.49
C GLN A 211 -5.31 -20.03 14.82
N SER A 212 -6.14 -18.97 14.92
CA SER A 212 -6.39 -18.28 16.19
C SER A 212 -7.38 -19.03 17.08
N GLY A 213 -8.33 -19.74 16.48
CA GLY A 213 -9.49 -20.29 17.18
C GLY A 213 -10.55 -19.23 17.52
N GLU A 214 -10.37 -17.97 17.13
CA GLU A 214 -11.24 -16.84 17.42
C GLU A 214 -12.08 -16.41 16.20
N LEU A 215 -11.70 -16.84 14.99
CA LEU A 215 -12.34 -16.47 13.73
C LEU A 215 -12.80 -17.72 12.96
N PRO A 216 -13.59 -18.64 13.56
CA PRO A 216 -13.96 -19.92 12.94
C PRO A 216 -14.86 -19.77 11.70
N PHE A 217 -15.36 -18.57 11.43
CA PHE A 217 -16.11 -18.22 10.22
C PHE A 217 -15.21 -17.85 9.03
N LEU A 218 -13.88 -17.84 9.22
CA LEU A 218 -12.89 -17.54 8.20
C LEU A 218 -11.98 -18.74 7.91
N ILE A 219 -11.51 -18.79 6.67
CA ILE A 219 -10.30 -19.47 6.24
C ILE A 219 -9.36 -18.42 5.68
N TRP A 220 -8.07 -18.74 5.62
CA TRP A 220 -7.07 -17.81 5.11
C TRP A 220 -6.12 -18.51 4.15
N LEU A 221 -5.60 -17.74 3.20
CA LEU A 221 -4.61 -18.17 2.25
C LEU A 221 -3.25 -17.74 2.78
N ASP A 222 -2.32 -18.68 2.87
CA ASP A 222 -0.94 -18.40 3.28
C ASP A 222 -0.10 -17.90 2.09
N ASP A 223 1.20 -17.73 2.29
CA ASP A 223 2.19 -17.32 1.29
C ASP A 223 1.93 -15.91 0.73
N ALA A 224 1.77 -14.94 1.64
CA ALA A 224 1.60 -13.55 1.28
C ALA A 224 2.76 -13.07 0.40
N SER A 225 2.43 -12.46 -0.74
CA SER A 225 3.41 -11.80 -1.60
C SER A 225 3.63 -10.35 -1.17
N ARG A 226 4.73 -9.76 -1.65
CA ARG A 226 5.09 -8.36 -1.37
C ARG A 226 4.00 -7.36 -1.70
N ASP A 227 3.28 -7.58 -2.81
CA ASP A 227 2.19 -6.71 -3.27
C ASP A 227 0.98 -6.76 -2.34
N THR A 228 0.58 -7.94 -1.88
CA THR A 228 -0.43 -8.12 -0.82
C THR A 228 -0.01 -7.40 0.47
N PHE A 229 1.25 -7.59 0.88
CA PHE A 229 1.77 -6.97 2.10
C PHE A 229 1.81 -5.44 2.00
N ASP A 230 2.23 -4.90 0.85
CA ASP A 230 2.27 -3.48 0.55
C ASP A 230 0.88 -2.83 0.65
N GLY A 231 -0.12 -3.42 -0.01
CA GLY A 231 -1.50 -2.92 0.06
C GLY A 231 -2.08 -2.98 1.48
N TYR A 232 -1.76 -4.03 2.25
CA TYR A 232 -2.16 -4.13 3.65
C TYR A 232 -1.52 -3.00 4.50
N VAL A 233 -0.21 -2.80 4.40
CA VAL A 233 0.51 -1.77 5.17
C VAL A 233 0.08 -0.35 4.76
N PHE A 234 -0.17 -0.12 3.47
CA PHE A 234 -0.73 1.13 2.96
C PHE A 234 -2.10 1.43 3.59
N ALA A 235 -3.02 0.45 3.56
CA ALA A 235 -4.34 0.54 4.17
C ALA A 235 -4.26 0.75 5.69
N LEU A 236 -3.38 0.01 6.37
CA LEU A 236 -3.15 0.08 7.82
C LEU A 236 -2.69 1.48 8.24
N GLY A 237 -1.70 2.04 7.54
CA GLY A 237 -1.16 3.37 7.83
C GLY A 237 -2.23 4.46 7.71
N ILE A 238 -2.95 4.49 6.58
CA ILE A 238 -3.99 5.50 6.33
C ILE A 238 -5.16 5.33 7.30
N SER A 239 -5.58 4.09 7.54
CA SER A 239 -6.66 3.81 8.48
C SER A 239 -6.31 4.27 9.88
N TYR A 240 -5.08 4.00 10.36
CA TYR A 240 -4.63 4.52 11.64
C TYR A 240 -4.62 6.05 11.68
N ASP A 241 -4.04 6.69 10.66
CA ASP A 241 -3.91 8.14 10.59
C ASP A 241 -5.26 8.87 10.60
N VAL A 242 -6.26 8.34 9.89
CA VAL A 242 -7.63 8.90 9.84
C VAL A 242 -8.37 8.74 11.16
N GLY A 243 -8.18 7.62 11.85
CA GLY A 243 -8.85 7.31 13.12
C GLY A 243 -8.17 7.94 14.33
N ALA A 244 -6.87 8.21 14.27
CA ALA A 244 -6.09 8.74 15.37
C ALA A 244 -6.64 10.10 15.83
N GLY A 245 -7.01 10.19 17.11
CA GLY A 245 -7.57 11.39 17.72
C GLY A 245 -9.06 11.64 17.41
N ASP A 246 -9.71 10.78 16.63
CA ASP A 246 -11.15 10.86 16.40
C ASP A 246 -11.91 10.13 17.53
N PRO A 247 -12.65 10.86 18.40
CA PRO A 247 -13.34 10.26 19.55
C PRO A 247 -14.53 9.39 19.15
N THR A 248 -14.94 9.40 17.88
CA THR A 248 -16.02 8.55 17.36
C THR A 248 -15.52 7.18 16.91
N ILE A 249 -14.20 6.99 16.84
CA ILE A 249 -13.57 5.72 16.51
C ILE A 249 -13.16 5.01 17.81
N PRO A 250 -13.57 3.76 18.03
CA PRO A 250 -13.23 3.05 19.25
C PRO A 250 -11.71 2.86 19.39
N SER A 251 -11.14 3.33 20.50
CA SER A 251 -9.69 3.34 20.72
C SER A 251 -9.10 1.94 20.72
N GLU A 252 -9.85 0.93 21.19
CA GLU A 252 -9.41 -0.47 21.23
C GLU A 252 -9.11 -1.02 19.82
N LYS A 253 -9.79 -0.54 18.77
CA LYS A 253 -9.51 -0.94 17.39
C LYS A 253 -8.16 -0.38 16.94
N LEU A 254 -7.88 0.89 17.23
CA LEU A 254 -6.62 1.52 16.87
C LEU A 254 -5.43 0.98 17.68
N GLU A 255 -5.64 0.66 18.96
CA GLU A 255 -4.64 -0.01 19.81
C GLU A 255 -4.29 -1.40 19.27
N LEU A 256 -5.30 -2.16 18.85
CA LEU A 256 -5.12 -3.47 18.22
C LEU A 256 -4.34 -3.38 16.90
N LEU A 257 -4.68 -2.43 16.03
CA LEU A 257 -3.92 -2.19 14.80
C LEU A 257 -2.47 -1.73 15.09
N SER A 258 -2.27 -0.95 16.15
CA SER A 258 -0.93 -0.55 16.62
C SER A 258 -0.12 -1.74 17.09
N GLN A 259 -0.75 -2.70 17.76
CA GLN A 259 -0.12 -3.96 18.18
C GLN A 259 0.23 -4.83 16.97
N HIS A 260 -0.68 -4.98 16.00
CA HIS A 260 -0.38 -5.69 14.75
C HIS A 260 0.80 -5.07 13.99
N ALA A 261 0.81 -3.74 13.85
CA ALA A 261 1.92 -3.02 13.22
C ALA A 261 3.26 -3.28 13.93
N ARG A 262 3.25 -3.33 15.28
CA ARG A 262 4.42 -3.65 16.08
C ARG A 262 4.93 -5.05 15.78
N ASP A 263 4.05 -6.04 15.87
CA ASP A 263 4.44 -7.45 15.72
C ASP A 263 4.92 -7.75 14.30
N ILE A 264 4.27 -7.16 13.29
CA ILE A 264 4.71 -7.22 11.89
C ILE A 264 6.11 -6.61 11.75
N GLY A 265 6.32 -5.40 12.27
CA GLY A 265 7.61 -4.72 12.20
C GLY A 265 8.73 -5.50 12.88
N ARG A 266 8.48 -6.03 14.09
CA ARG A 266 9.45 -6.84 14.84
C ARG A 266 9.83 -8.11 14.07
N ARG A 267 8.82 -8.76 13.46
CA ARG A 267 9.05 -9.95 12.63
C ARG A 267 9.88 -9.62 11.39
N LEU A 268 9.72 -8.44 10.78
CA LEU A 268 10.51 -8.03 9.62
C LEU A 268 11.98 -7.75 9.95
N ILE A 269 12.28 -7.12 11.11
CA ILE A 269 13.67 -6.77 11.46
C ILE A 269 14.47 -7.95 12.04
N GLU A 270 13.79 -9.05 12.36
CA GLU A 270 14.43 -10.33 12.70
C GLU A 270 15.05 -10.98 11.46
N THR A 271 16.23 -11.56 11.62
CA THR A 271 16.89 -12.30 10.54
C THR A 271 16.22 -13.65 10.29
N SER A 272 16.13 -14.05 9.02
CA SER A 272 15.64 -15.34 8.57
C SER A 272 16.58 -15.97 7.56
N GLU A 273 16.68 -17.29 7.58
CA GLU A 273 17.36 -18.03 6.52
C GLU A 273 16.49 -18.00 5.25
N VAL A 274 17.07 -17.52 4.14
CA VAL A 274 16.41 -17.43 2.82
C VAL A 274 17.00 -18.40 1.80
N ALA A 275 18.21 -18.87 2.05
CA ALA A 275 18.91 -19.93 1.33
C ALA A 275 19.95 -20.57 2.27
N ASP A 276 20.48 -21.74 1.92
CA ASP A 276 21.43 -22.50 2.75
C ASP A 276 22.58 -21.62 3.29
N GLY A 277 22.54 -21.33 4.59
CA GLY A 277 23.54 -20.52 5.29
C GLY A 277 23.51 -19.01 4.99
N VAL A 278 22.43 -18.51 4.38
CA VAL A 278 22.21 -17.10 4.07
C VAL A 278 21.07 -16.57 4.94
N GLU A 279 21.41 -15.76 5.93
CA GLU A 279 20.45 -15.09 6.83
C GLU A 279 20.41 -13.59 6.57
N ILE A 280 19.21 -13.03 6.41
CA ILE A 280 18.98 -11.59 6.23
C ILE A 280 17.72 -11.14 6.98
N ASP A 281 17.64 -9.85 7.30
CA ASP A 281 16.42 -9.19 7.78
C ASP A 281 15.54 -8.75 6.60
N LEU A 282 14.42 -8.10 6.92
CA LEU A 282 13.44 -7.58 5.97
C LEU A 282 12.86 -8.69 5.07
N VAL A 283 12.54 -9.82 5.71
CA VAL A 283 11.98 -11.03 5.08
C VAL A 283 10.55 -11.24 5.55
N LEU A 284 9.61 -11.29 4.60
CA LEU A 284 8.24 -11.73 4.88
C LEU A 284 8.22 -13.23 5.18
N ARG A 285 7.75 -13.59 6.38
CA ARG A 285 7.68 -14.97 6.86
C ARG A 285 6.27 -15.36 7.20
N ASP A 286 5.91 -16.59 6.87
CA ASP A 286 4.59 -17.15 7.13
C ASP A 286 4.45 -17.74 8.55
N ALA A 287 3.25 -18.19 8.90
CA ALA A 287 2.92 -18.82 10.18
C ALA A 287 3.68 -20.14 10.40
N ASP A 288 4.10 -20.82 9.33
CA ASP A 288 4.96 -22.00 9.40
C ASP A 288 6.46 -21.67 9.62
N GLY A 289 6.81 -20.37 9.69
CA GLY A 289 8.15 -19.87 9.93
C GLY A 289 9.03 -19.72 8.67
N ARG A 290 8.60 -20.25 7.52
CA ARG A 290 9.37 -20.15 6.27
C ARG A 290 9.21 -18.76 5.64
N PRO A 291 10.21 -18.28 4.88
CA PRO A 291 10.01 -17.16 3.96
C PRO A 291 8.87 -17.46 2.99
N THR A 292 8.08 -16.44 2.64
CA THR A 292 7.10 -16.56 1.55
C THR A 292 7.79 -16.61 0.19
N THR A 293 7.07 -17.01 -0.86
CA THR A 293 7.60 -17.12 -2.23
C THR A 293 8.20 -15.80 -2.73
N TYR A 294 7.60 -14.67 -2.35
CA TYR A 294 8.08 -13.33 -2.67
C TYR A 294 8.29 -12.57 -1.35
N HIS A 295 9.40 -12.83 -0.65
CA HIS A 295 9.61 -12.35 0.72
C HIS A 295 10.50 -11.11 0.84
N ALA A 296 11.27 -10.81 -0.19
CA ALA A 296 12.44 -9.94 -0.11
C ALA A 296 12.13 -8.44 -0.05
N PHE A 297 12.45 -7.77 1.06
CA PHE A 297 12.49 -6.30 1.18
C PHE A 297 13.89 -5.76 1.49
N SER A 298 14.88 -6.63 1.64
CA SER A 298 16.29 -6.26 1.82
C SER A 298 16.91 -5.78 0.50
N ALA A 299 17.59 -4.64 0.50
CA ALA A 299 18.22 -4.06 -0.71
C ALA A 299 19.42 -4.89 -1.22
N GLU A 300 20.01 -5.70 -0.34
CA GLU A 300 21.10 -6.64 -0.59
C GLU A 300 20.61 -7.86 -1.37
N GLU A 301 19.31 -8.18 -1.30
CA GLU A 301 18.72 -9.29 -2.02
C GLU A 301 18.35 -8.87 -3.46
N VAL A 302 19.08 -9.41 -4.43
CA VAL A 302 18.92 -9.06 -5.86
C VAL A 302 17.87 -9.90 -6.55
N LEU A 303 17.70 -11.13 -6.09
CA LEU A 303 16.67 -12.10 -6.45
C LEU A 303 16.38 -12.95 -5.20
N GLU A 304 15.22 -13.56 -5.13
CA GLU A 304 14.82 -14.38 -3.98
C GLU A 304 15.87 -15.47 -3.67
N GLY A 305 16.41 -15.44 -2.44
CA GLY A 305 17.48 -16.31 -1.96
C GLY A 305 18.90 -15.91 -2.41
N ILE A 306 19.07 -14.83 -3.17
CA ILE A 306 20.36 -14.39 -3.73
C ILE A 306 20.74 -13.01 -3.17
N VAL A 307 21.71 -13.01 -2.25
CA VAL A 307 22.16 -11.81 -1.53
C VAL A 307 23.54 -11.35 -2.01
N GLY A 308 23.62 -10.09 -2.44
CA GLY A 308 24.85 -9.37 -2.78
C GLY A 308 25.44 -8.60 -1.60
N VAL A 309 26.69 -8.14 -1.74
CA VAL A 309 27.48 -7.59 -0.61
C VAL A 309 27.28 -6.08 -0.39
N ASP A 310 26.72 -5.35 -1.37
CA ASP A 310 26.72 -3.88 -1.39
C ASP A 310 25.34 -3.22 -1.60
N GLY A 311 24.24 -3.97 -1.52
CA GLY A 311 22.88 -3.42 -1.67
C GLY A 311 22.64 -2.78 -3.04
N SER A 312 22.07 -3.51 -4.00
CA SER A 312 21.87 -3.02 -5.38
C SER A 312 20.42 -3.04 -5.85
N ASN A 313 19.48 -3.48 -5.01
CA ASN A 313 18.07 -3.56 -5.36
C ASN A 313 17.32 -2.32 -4.86
N GLY A 314 17.18 -1.32 -5.74
CA GLY A 314 16.49 -0.07 -5.44
C GLY A 314 15.01 -0.27 -5.11
N PHE A 315 14.33 -1.21 -5.77
CA PHE A 315 12.96 -1.56 -5.48
C PHE A 315 12.80 -2.10 -4.05
N ASN A 316 13.62 -3.08 -3.65
CA ASN A 316 13.57 -3.57 -2.28
C ASN A 316 13.91 -2.46 -1.25
N ALA A 317 14.86 -1.58 -1.56
CA ALA A 317 15.21 -0.46 -0.68
C ALA A 317 14.02 0.49 -0.41
N VAL A 318 13.26 0.87 -1.45
CA VAL A 318 12.07 1.71 -1.27
C VAL A 318 10.97 0.98 -0.50
N MET A 319 10.77 -0.31 -0.77
CA MET A 319 9.81 -1.13 -0.03
C MET A 319 10.18 -1.23 1.45
N GLY A 320 11.41 -1.63 1.78
CA GLY A 320 11.87 -1.80 3.15
C GLY A 320 11.77 -0.51 3.97
N LEU A 321 12.19 0.62 3.40
CA LEU A 321 12.06 1.93 4.05
C LEU A 321 10.58 2.32 4.25
N GLY A 322 9.75 2.23 3.22
CA GLY A 322 8.35 2.64 3.29
C GLY A 322 7.49 1.78 4.22
N MET A 323 7.70 0.46 4.20
CA MET A 323 7.04 -0.47 5.11
C MET A 323 7.42 -0.16 6.56
N LEU A 324 8.72 -0.12 6.88
CA LEU A 324 9.17 0.06 8.26
C LEU A 324 8.80 1.45 8.80
N ARG A 325 8.87 2.49 7.96
CA ARG A 325 8.45 3.84 8.33
C ARG A 325 6.95 3.89 8.67
N THR A 326 6.12 3.23 7.87
CA THR A 326 4.66 3.16 8.09
C THR A 326 4.34 2.37 9.35
N LEU A 327 4.94 1.19 9.52
CA LEU A 327 4.76 0.36 10.71
C LEU A 327 5.20 1.08 11.99
N TYR A 328 6.30 1.86 11.93
CA TYR A 328 6.70 2.71 13.05
C TYR A 328 5.69 3.83 13.34
N HIS A 329 5.15 4.50 12.31
CA HIS A 329 4.12 5.53 12.51
C HIS A 329 2.89 4.98 13.24
N VAL A 330 2.43 3.79 12.86
CA VAL A 330 1.26 3.15 13.47
C VAL A 330 1.56 2.65 14.88
N SER A 331 2.65 1.89 15.06
CA SER A 331 2.97 1.21 16.33
C SER A 331 3.61 2.09 17.39
N GLY A 332 4.37 3.12 16.98
CA GLY A 332 5.26 3.89 17.84
C GLY A 332 6.40 3.08 18.48
N ASP A 333 6.71 1.87 17.98
CA ASP A 333 7.73 1.00 18.59
C ASP A 333 9.16 1.56 18.36
N PRO A 334 9.90 1.90 19.45
CA PRO A 334 11.25 2.46 19.33
C PRO A 334 12.25 1.51 18.66
N GLU A 335 12.06 0.18 18.74
CA GLU A 335 12.96 -0.77 18.07
C GLU A 335 12.87 -0.65 16.55
N LEU A 336 11.68 -0.40 16.01
CA LEU A 336 11.49 -0.17 14.57
C LEU A 336 12.11 1.14 14.12
N TRP A 337 12.01 2.18 14.96
CA TRP A 337 12.67 3.46 14.70
C TRP A 337 14.19 3.33 14.66
N ASP A 338 14.77 2.66 15.65
CA ASP A 338 16.21 2.45 15.72
C ASP A 338 16.71 1.64 14.52
N HIS A 339 15.99 0.59 14.12
CA HIS A 339 16.33 -0.17 12.92
C HIS A 339 16.20 0.67 11.64
N TYR A 340 15.12 1.43 11.48
CA TYR A 340 14.93 2.34 10.35
C TYR A 340 16.07 3.36 10.24
N ARG A 341 16.36 4.09 11.34
CA ARG A 341 17.36 5.15 11.35
C ARG A 341 18.79 4.61 11.27
N ASP A 342 19.17 3.69 12.15
CA ASP A 342 20.58 3.26 12.26
C ASP A 342 20.95 2.27 11.18
N GLU A 343 20.13 1.25 10.96
CA GLU A 343 20.47 0.17 10.05
C GLU A 343 20.15 0.55 8.61
N LEU A 344 18.91 0.96 8.30
CA LEU A 344 18.51 1.22 6.90
C LEU A 344 19.02 2.56 6.37
N VAL A 345 18.84 3.64 7.15
CA VAL A 345 19.20 5.00 6.71
C VAL A 345 20.70 5.26 6.88
N ALA A 346 21.26 5.06 8.07
CA ALA A 346 22.63 5.48 8.36
C ALA A 346 23.71 4.48 7.89
N LYS A 347 23.53 3.19 8.15
CA LYS A 347 24.55 2.16 7.91
C LYS A 347 24.48 1.56 6.50
N ARG A 348 23.28 1.19 6.04
CA ARG A 348 23.05 0.57 4.71
C ARG A 348 22.74 1.60 3.62
N ASP A 349 22.47 2.85 3.98
CA ASP A 349 22.13 3.97 3.07
C ASP A 349 21.12 3.57 1.98
N PHE A 350 19.98 3.03 2.40
CA PHE A 350 18.93 2.58 1.47
C PHE A 350 18.43 3.71 0.56
N PHE A 351 18.41 4.96 1.03
CA PHE A 351 18.13 6.11 0.17
C PHE A 351 19.17 6.29 -0.94
N GLY A 352 20.46 6.08 -0.66
CA GLY A 352 21.49 6.08 -1.69
C GLY A 352 21.34 4.91 -2.66
N VAL A 353 20.89 3.74 -2.20
CA VAL A 353 20.55 2.62 -3.09
C VAL A 353 19.39 3.02 -4.02
N MET A 354 18.34 3.66 -3.50
CA MET A 354 17.23 4.15 -4.31
C MET A 354 17.71 5.14 -5.38
N GLU A 355 18.52 6.14 -5.00
CA GLU A 355 19.08 7.14 -5.92
C GLU A 355 19.94 6.54 -7.05
N ARG A 356 20.56 5.38 -6.82
CA ARG A 356 21.44 4.73 -7.80
C ARG A 356 20.74 3.68 -8.66
N ALA A 357 19.72 3.00 -8.12
CA ALA A 357 19.22 1.75 -8.71
C ALA A 357 17.71 1.71 -8.93
N LEU A 358 16.90 2.57 -8.29
CA LEU A 358 15.44 2.41 -8.27
C LEU A 358 14.82 2.41 -9.68
N LYS A 359 15.12 3.40 -10.52
CA LYS A 359 14.57 3.42 -11.89
C LYS A 359 15.04 2.26 -12.75
N SER A 360 16.24 1.73 -12.51
CA SER A 360 16.74 0.56 -13.24
C SER A 360 16.13 -0.76 -12.77
N THR A 361 15.57 -0.79 -11.55
CA THR A 361 14.81 -1.93 -11.03
C THR A 361 13.32 -1.83 -11.30
N LEU A 362 12.80 -0.65 -11.66
CA LEU A 362 11.38 -0.44 -11.99
C LEU A 362 11.12 -0.55 -13.50
N TYR A 363 11.92 0.12 -14.34
CA TYR A 363 11.59 0.33 -15.74
C TYR A 363 12.44 -0.53 -16.68
N PHE A 364 11.76 -1.40 -17.42
CA PHE A 364 12.36 -2.37 -18.36
C PHE A 364 11.82 -2.21 -19.79
N GLY A 365 11.44 -0.98 -20.17
CA GLY A 365 10.79 -0.72 -21.47
C GLY A 365 9.45 -1.46 -21.53
N GLU A 366 9.17 -2.15 -22.62
CA GLU A 366 7.92 -2.92 -22.78
C GLU A 366 7.71 -3.99 -21.69
N MET A 367 8.79 -4.51 -21.09
CA MET A 367 8.73 -5.53 -20.04
C MET A 367 8.46 -4.95 -18.63
N THR A 368 8.19 -3.65 -18.52
CA THR A 368 7.88 -3.01 -17.23
C THR A 368 6.68 -3.67 -16.56
N ASN A 369 6.87 -4.16 -15.33
CA ASN A 369 5.80 -4.68 -14.52
C ASN A 369 5.22 -3.55 -13.67
N TYR A 370 4.07 -3.01 -14.09
CA TYR A 370 3.39 -1.91 -13.41
C TYR A 370 2.89 -2.24 -11.99
N SER A 371 2.82 -3.52 -11.62
CA SER A 371 2.60 -3.90 -10.21
C SER A 371 3.76 -3.42 -9.32
N GLN A 372 5.02 -3.52 -9.79
CA GLN A 372 6.18 -2.99 -9.05
C GLN A 372 6.17 -1.47 -8.97
N VAL A 373 5.76 -0.80 -10.05
CA VAL A 373 5.60 0.66 -10.06
C VAL A 373 4.54 1.08 -9.04
N ASN A 374 3.37 0.43 -9.04
CA ASN A 374 2.32 0.69 -8.05
C ASN A 374 2.80 0.51 -6.61
N MET A 375 3.52 -0.59 -6.32
CA MET A 375 4.08 -0.81 -4.99
C MET A 375 5.07 0.28 -4.57
N ALA A 376 5.92 0.72 -5.50
CA ALA A 376 6.86 1.81 -5.21
C ALA A 376 6.13 3.12 -4.86
N PHE A 377 4.99 3.43 -5.51
CA PHE A 377 4.17 4.59 -5.15
C PHE A 377 3.52 4.45 -3.78
N MET A 378 2.99 3.27 -3.42
CA MET A 378 2.42 3.03 -2.08
C MET A 378 3.49 3.14 -0.99
N ALA A 379 4.67 2.55 -1.18
CA ALA A 379 5.78 2.68 -0.26
C ALA A 379 6.30 4.13 -0.14
N ILE A 380 6.40 4.87 -1.24
CA ILE A 380 6.79 6.29 -1.24
C ILE A 380 5.74 7.16 -0.56
N TYR A 381 4.45 6.88 -0.75
CA TYR A 381 3.38 7.55 -0.01
C TYR A 381 3.61 7.38 1.50
N GLY A 382 3.86 6.15 1.97
CA GLY A 382 4.16 5.87 3.38
C GLY A 382 5.38 6.65 3.88
N LEU A 383 6.45 6.72 3.08
CA LEU A 383 7.63 7.53 3.41
C LEU A 383 7.29 9.02 3.51
N LEU A 384 6.67 9.63 2.50
CA LEU A 384 6.46 11.07 2.45
C LEU A 384 5.35 11.55 3.39
N ARG A 385 4.33 10.72 3.61
CA ARG A 385 3.22 11.02 4.54
C ARG A 385 3.71 11.00 5.99
N TYR A 386 4.64 10.10 6.33
CA TYR A 386 5.05 9.90 7.72
C TYR A 386 6.45 10.44 8.04
N GLU A 387 7.36 10.63 7.09
CA GLU A 387 8.69 11.21 7.35
C GLU A 387 8.59 12.70 7.72
N ASN A 388 9.01 13.03 8.94
CA ASN A 388 8.96 14.39 9.48
C ASN A 388 10.34 15.03 9.63
N ASP A 389 11.43 14.29 9.36
CA ASP A 389 12.74 14.90 9.14
C ASP A 389 12.71 15.66 7.79
N PRO A 390 12.84 16.99 7.77
CA PRO A 390 12.74 17.78 6.55
C PRO A 390 13.87 17.47 5.55
N VAL A 391 15.03 17.01 6.01
CA VAL A 391 16.16 16.63 5.13
C VAL A 391 15.85 15.32 4.42
N LEU A 392 15.37 14.31 5.16
CA LEU A 392 14.98 13.02 4.57
C LEU A 392 13.76 13.19 3.66
N ALA A 393 12.72 13.90 4.11
CA ALA A 393 11.54 14.15 3.30
C ALA A 393 11.90 14.87 1.98
N ALA A 394 12.80 15.86 2.01
CA ALA A 394 13.28 16.51 0.80
C ALA A 394 14.09 15.55 -0.11
N ARG A 395 14.84 14.60 0.46
CA ARG A 395 15.54 13.55 -0.30
C ARG A 395 14.55 12.62 -0.99
N VAL A 396 13.51 12.16 -0.28
CA VAL A 396 12.47 11.29 -0.84
C VAL A 396 11.71 11.97 -1.97
N ARG A 397 11.39 13.27 -1.85
CA ARG A 397 10.75 14.03 -2.95
C ARG A 397 11.59 14.05 -4.22
N ARG A 398 12.90 14.25 -4.10
CA ARG A 398 13.81 14.19 -5.25
C ARG A 398 13.86 12.80 -5.86
N ILE A 399 13.82 11.75 -5.05
CA ILE A 399 13.76 10.36 -5.53
C ILE A 399 12.43 10.10 -6.26
N LEU A 400 11.30 10.51 -5.68
CA LEU A 400 9.98 10.40 -6.31
C LEU A 400 9.97 11.07 -7.69
N GLU A 401 10.55 12.27 -7.83
CA GLU A 401 10.63 12.96 -9.12
C GLU A 401 11.61 12.27 -10.08
N ALA A 402 12.87 12.06 -9.69
CA ALA A 402 13.95 11.69 -10.61
C ALA A 402 14.15 10.17 -10.83
N GLU A 403 13.59 9.33 -9.97
CA GLU A 403 13.77 7.87 -10.02
C GLU A 403 12.46 7.09 -10.17
N VAL A 404 11.31 7.77 -9.99
CA VAL A 404 9.99 7.13 -10.12
C VAL A 404 9.15 7.85 -11.16
N TYR A 405 8.66 9.06 -10.90
CA TYR A 405 7.63 9.70 -11.74
C TYR A 405 8.13 10.21 -13.10
N ASP A 406 9.24 10.97 -13.11
CA ASP A 406 9.87 11.55 -14.31
C ASP A 406 11.31 11.02 -14.45
N ALA A 407 11.43 9.68 -14.42
CA ALA A 407 12.70 8.98 -14.33
C ALA A 407 13.58 9.11 -15.59
N GLY A 408 13.04 9.66 -16.68
CA GLY A 408 13.69 9.74 -17.97
C GLY A 408 13.88 8.36 -18.61
N LYS A 409 12.96 7.43 -18.29
CA LYS A 409 12.97 6.05 -18.78
C LYS A 409 11.77 5.84 -19.69
N ASP A 410 11.91 4.96 -20.67
CA ASP A 410 10.74 4.47 -21.40
C ASP A 410 9.78 3.82 -20.40
N ARG A 411 8.48 4.13 -20.52
CA ARG A 411 7.40 3.65 -19.64
C ARG A 411 7.44 4.16 -18.19
N ASP A 412 8.07 5.30 -17.94
CA ASP A 412 7.92 5.97 -16.64
C ASP A 412 6.50 6.58 -16.48
N PRO A 413 6.03 6.85 -15.25
CA PRO A 413 4.66 7.24 -14.93
C PRO A 413 4.14 8.53 -15.57
N ARG A 414 5.02 9.49 -15.87
CA ARG A 414 4.63 10.78 -16.42
C ARG A 414 3.96 10.60 -17.78
N GLY A 415 2.72 11.09 -17.93
CA GLY A 415 1.98 10.98 -19.19
C GLY A 415 1.33 9.62 -19.43
N LEU A 416 1.34 8.70 -18.44
CA LEU A 416 0.68 7.40 -18.57
C LEU A 416 -0.82 7.45 -18.26
N GLY A 417 -1.36 8.56 -17.75
CA GLY A 417 -2.74 8.65 -17.31
C GLY A 417 -3.06 7.66 -16.19
N GLN A 418 -2.27 7.65 -15.13
CA GLN A 418 -2.46 6.80 -13.94
C GLN A 418 -2.72 7.69 -12.73
N THR A 419 -4.00 8.05 -12.49
CA THR A 419 -4.41 9.06 -11.51
C THR A 419 -3.75 8.87 -10.13
N PHE A 420 -3.63 7.64 -9.65
CA PHE A 420 -3.02 7.37 -8.35
C PHE A 420 -1.56 7.84 -8.28
N PHE A 421 -0.78 7.62 -9.35
CA PHE A 421 0.61 8.05 -9.45
C PHE A 421 0.70 9.57 -9.58
N ASP A 422 -0.12 10.13 -10.46
CA ASP A 422 -0.18 11.57 -10.73
C ASP A 422 -0.51 12.37 -9.46
N PHE A 423 -1.49 11.90 -8.69
CA PHE A 423 -1.90 12.56 -7.46
C PHE A 423 -0.89 12.39 -6.33
N ILE A 424 -0.24 11.23 -6.17
CA ILE A 424 0.86 11.09 -5.19
C ILE A 424 2.00 12.04 -5.54
N PHE A 425 2.36 12.13 -6.82
CA PHE A 425 3.39 13.03 -7.28
C PHE A 425 3.04 14.50 -6.98
N ALA A 426 1.88 14.97 -7.43
CA ALA A 426 1.43 16.34 -7.19
C ALA A 426 1.22 16.66 -5.70
N ALA A 427 0.81 15.68 -4.89
CA ALA A 427 0.61 15.86 -3.45
C ALA A 427 1.91 16.10 -2.69
N PHE A 428 3.03 15.50 -3.11
CA PHE A 428 4.27 15.59 -2.32
C PHE A 428 5.38 16.39 -2.99
N ARG A 429 5.24 16.72 -4.27
CA ARG A 429 6.15 17.61 -4.98
C ARG A 429 6.08 19.03 -4.41
N SER A 430 7.23 19.69 -4.34
CA SER A 430 7.28 21.14 -4.12
C SER A 430 6.74 21.87 -5.34
N GLU A 431 5.81 22.80 -5.15
CA GLU A 431 5.05 23.42 -6.25
C GLU A 431 4.24 22.39 -7.06
N GLY A 432 3.60 21.45 -6.38
CA GLY A 432 2.73 20.43 -6.96
C GLY A 432 1.55 20.98 -7.77
N SER A 433 1.17 22.24 -7.59
CA SER A 433 0.13 22.92 -8.39
C SER A 433 0.68 23.68 -9.61
N THR A 434 1.98 23.58 -9.93
CA THR A 434 2.61 24.28 -11.06
C THR A 434 3.43 23.31 -11.93
N GLY A 435 3.76 23.76 -13.16
CA GLY A 435 4.58 22.99 -14.10
C GLY A 435 4.09 21.54 -14.26
N ILE A 436 5.00 20.58 -14.13
CA ILE A 436 4.70 19.15 -14.26
C ILE A 436 3.76 18.61 -13.16
N GLY A 437 3.68 19.27 -12.01
CA GLY A 437 2.70 18.91 -10.97
C GLY A 437 1.27 19.28 -11.40
N ARG A 438 1.11 20.44 -12.05
CA ARG A 438 -0.16 20.83 -12.65
C ARG A 438 -0.55 19.89 -13.81
N GLU A 439 0.40 19.52 -14.65
CA GLU A 439 0.19 18.53 -15.72
C GLU A 439 -0.33 17.21 -15.13
N ALA A 440 0.29 16.71 -14.06
CA ALA A 440 -0.14 15.50 -13.35
C ALA A 440 -1.58 15.64 -12.81
N ILE A 441 -1.93 16.78 -12.19
CA ILE A 441 -3.29 17.02 -11.70
C ILE A 441 -4.29 16.98 -12.87
N GLU A 442 -4.02 17.71 -13.94
CA GLU A 442 -4.90 17.80 -15.12
C GLU A 442 -5.08 16.43 -15.80
N GLU A 443 -4.01 15.65 -15.92
CA GLU A 443 -4.03 14.29 -16.43
C GLU A 443 -4.80 13.33 -15.52
N GLY A 444 -4.53 13.35 -14.21
CA GLY A 444 -5.24 12.54 -13.22
C GLY A 444 -6.75 12.80 -13.24
N PHE A 445 -7.18 14.05 -13.43
CA PHE A 445 -8.59 14.40 -13.65
C PHE A 445 -9.16 13.84 -14.95
N ALA A 446 -8.43 13.97 -16.06
CA ALA A 446 -8.87 13.44 -17.33
C ALA A 446 -9.10 11.93 -17.24
N THR A 447 -8.18 11.20 -16.63
CA THR A 447 -8.30 9.76 -16.38
C THR A 447 -9.50 9.42 -15.49
N LEU A 448 -9.74 10.14 -14.38
CA LEU A 448 -10.93 9.89 -13.55
C LEU A 448 -12.24 10.13 -14.31
N ARG A 449 -12.30 11.17 -15.15
CA ARG A 449 -13.48 11.44 -15.99
C ARG A 449 -13.69 10.35 -17.04
N GLY A 450 -12.62 9.87 -17.63
CA GLY A 450 -12.64 8.79 -18.63
C GLY A 450 -12.88 7.40 -18.05
N HIS A 451 -12.58 7.18 -16.76
CA HIS A 451 -12.71 5.87 -16.14
C HIS A 451 -14.14 5.33 -16.28
N PRO A 452 -14.32 4.04 -16.65
CA PRO A 452 -15.65 3.42 -16.74
C PRO A 452 -16.48 3.64 -15.48
N ALA A 453 -17.78 3.87 -15.65
CA ALA A 453 -18.72 4.05 -14.55
C ALA A 453 -19.32 2.70 -14.10
N PRO A 454 -19.81 2.60 -12.85
CA PRO A 454 -20.56 1.43 -12.39
C PRO A 454 -21.86 1.20 -13.19
N PRO A 455 -22.26 -0.06 -13.43
CA PRO A 455 -21.55 -1.28 -13.03
C PRO A 455 -20.29 -1.50 -13.87
N TYR A 456 -19.15 -1.70 -13.21
CA TYR A 456 -17.85 -1.80 -13.87
C TYR A 456 -17.53 -3.25 -14.21
N TRP A 457 -18.00 -3.67 -15.39
CA TRP A 457 -17.83 -5.03 -15.91
C TRP A 457 -16.46 -5.26 -16.58
N ASP A 458 -15.95 -6.48 -16.47
CA ASP A 458 -14.73 -6.97 -17.12
C ASP A 458 -14.97 -7.39 -18.59
N GLY A 459 -15.61 -6.51 -19.36
CA GLY A 459 -15.94 -6.75 -20.77
C GLY A 459 -14.70 -6.93 -21.65
N TRP A 460 -14.80 -7.75 -22.69
CA TRP A 460 -13.72 -7.89 -23.67
C TRP A 460 -13.58 -6.59 -24.46
N VAL A 461 -12.37 -6.05 -24.51
CA VAL A 461 -11.99 -4.93 -25.38
C VAL A 461 -10.95 -5.43 -26.37
N GLU A 462 -11.34 -5.42 -27.64
CA GLU A 462 -10.44 -5.62 -28.78
C GLU A 462 -10.19 -4.26 -29.41
N ASN A 463 -9.01 -3.69 -29.20
CA ASN A 463 -8.59 -2.51 -29.94
C ASN A 463 -7.92 -2.88 -31.27
N CYS A 464 -7.16 -3.98 -31.31
CA CYS A 464 -6.36 -4.34 -32.47
C CYS A 464 -6.66 -5.75 -32.94
N ASP A 465 -7.04 -5.91 -34.20
CA ASP A 465 -7.25 -7.21 -34.82
C ASP A 465 -5.91 -7.89 -35.24
N PRO A 466 -5.91 -9.17 -35.68
CA PRO A 466 -4.68 -9.84 -36.10
C PRO A 466 -3.91 -9.16 -37.23
N MET A 467 -4.59 -8.52 -38.19
CA MET A 467 -3.94 -7.82 -39.30
C MET A 467 -3.26 -6.53 -38.82
N GLU A 468 -3.92 -5.80 -37.93
CA GLU A 468 -3.36 -4.62 -37.27
C GLU A 468 -2.12 -5.00 -36.45
N ILE A 469 -2.20 -6.08 -35.67
CA ILE A 469 -1.07 -6.63 -34.90
C ILE A 469 0.11 -6.98 -35.80
N ASP A 470 -0.12 -7.66 -36.92
CA ASP A 470 0.93 -8.03 -37.88
C ASP A 470 1.55 -6.81 -38.57
N SER A 471 0.76 -5.75 -38.79
CA SER A 471 1.22 -4.50 -39.41
C SER A 471 1.89 -3.52 -38.44
N LEU A 472 1.76 -3.75 -37.14
CA LEU A 472 2.15 -2.85 -36.04
C LEU A 472 1.45 -1.47 -36.05
N GLU A 473 0.30 -1.38 -36.72
CA GLU A 473 -0.54 -0.18 -36.78
C GLU A 473 -1.96 -0.58 -36.33
N CYS A 474 -2.53 0.16 -35.39
CA CYS A 474 -3.82 -0.19 -34.79
C CYS A 474 -4.72 1.04 -34.63
N GLU A 475 -6.00 0.91 -34.94
CA GLU A 475 -7.03 1.90 -34.66
C GLU A 475 -7.85 1.48 -33.44
N LEU A 476 -7.61 2.14 -32.30
CA LEU A 476 -8.31 1.87 -31.05
C LEU A 476 -9.84 1.98 -31.21
N VAL A 477 -10.60 1.40 -30.28
CA VAL A 477 -12.08 1.52 -30.23
C VAL A 477 -12.57 2.97 -30.15
N THR A 478 -11.69 3.90 -29.76
CA THR A 478 -11.96 5.34 -29.73
C THR A 478 -11.72 6.03 -31.09
N GLY A 479 -11.32 5.30 -32.12
CA GLY A 479 -10.89 5.81 -33.44
C GLY A 479 -9.49 6.43 -33.46
N LYS A 480 -8.73 6.36 -32.35
CA LYS A 480 -7.37 6.89 -32.28
C LYS A 480 -6.40 5.87 -32.87
N LYS A 481 -5.54 6.32 -33.80
CA LYS A 481 -4.47 5.49 -34.34
C LYS A 481 -3.27 5.46 -33.41
N VAL A 482 -2.73 4.28 -33.16
CA VAL A 482 -1.53 4.04 -32.34
C VAL A 482 -0.61 3.06 -33.05
N ARG A 483 0.68 3.11 -32.70
CA ARG A 483 1.65 2.13 -33.17
C ARG A 483 1.84 1.05 -32.13
N LEU A 484 2.02 -0.18 -32.58
CA LEU A 484 2.33 -1.31 -31.69
C LEU A 484 3.83 -1.50 -31.58
N SER A 485 4.30 -1.90 -30.40
CA SER A 485 5.71 -2.28 -30.26
C SER A 485 5.96 -3.61 -30.97
N PRO A 486 7.08 -3.75 -31.71
CA PRO A 486 7.50 -5.04 -32.24
C PRO A 486 7.92 -6.02 -31.11
N ARG A 487 8.10 -5.53 -29.88
CA ARG A 487 8.38 -6.34 -28.70
C ARG A 487 7.11 -6.59 -27.92
N LYS A 488 6.98 -7.79 -27.36
CA LYS A 488 5.91 -8.08 -26.41
C LYS A 488 6.19 -7.38 -25.09
N GLY A 489 5.13 -6.92 -24.45
CA GLY A 489 5.19 -6.41 -23.10
C GLY A 489 5.22 -7.53 -22.06
N TYR A 490 5.21 -7.12 -20.80
CA TYR A 490 5.18 -8.06 -19.67
C TYR A 490 4.04 -9.08 -19.81
N GLY A 491 4.35 -10.38 -19.62
CA GLY A 491 3.39 -11.47 -19.80
C GLY A 491 3.02 -11.75 -21.26
N ASP A 492 3.94 -11.51 -22.19
CA ASP A 492 3.81 -11.74 -23.64
C ASP A 492 2.66 -10.94 -24.32
N ARG A 493 2.26 -9.83 -23.70
CA ARG A 493 1.15 -9.00 -24.18
C ARG A 493 1.53 -8.18 -25.42
N VAL A 494 0.56 -7.96 -26.31
CA VAL A 494 0.69 -6.93 -27.35
C VAL A 494 0.51 -5.57 -26.69
N VAL A 495 1.46 -4.67 -26.93
CA VAL A 495 1.46 -3.34 -26.32
C VAL A 495 1.66 -2.26 -27.37
N ALA A 496 0.98 -1.13 -27.17
CA ALA A 496 1.22 0.09 -27.94
C ALA A 496 2.55 0.74 -27.55
N VAL A 497 3.10 1.56 -28.44
CA VAL A 497 4.25 2.42 -28.15
C VAL A 497 3.80 3.56 -27.23
N GLU A 498 2.70 4.22 -27.57
CA GLU A 498 2.09 5.28 -26.77
C GLU A 498 1.14 4.71 -25.70
N PRO A 499 0.94 5.39 -24.55
CA PRO A 499 -0.06 4.98 -23.57
C PRO A 499 -1.47 5.16 -24.15
N LEU A 500 -2.35 4.21 -23.80
CA LEU A 500 -3.74 4.25 -24.21
C LEU A 500 -4.52 5.20 -23.30
N PRO A 501 -5.46 5.99 -23.85
CA PRO A 501 -6.44 6.69 -23.02
C PRO A 501 -7.26 5.67 -22.23
N ILE A 502 -7.68 6.01 -21.01
CA ILE A 502 -8.33 5.08 -20.08
C ILE A 502 -9.60 4.45 -20.67
N GLU A 503 -10.31 5.18 -21.54
CA GLU A 503 -11.52 4.73 -22.23
C GLU A 503 -11.26 3.60 -23.24
N ALA A 504 -10.03 3.49 -23.74
CA ALA A 504 -9.60 2.43 -24.65
C ALA A 504 -8.91 1.28 -23.93
N ARG A 505 -8.59 1.40 -22.63
CA ARG A 505 -7.87 0.34 -21.92
C ARG A 505 -8.79 -0.86 -21.71
N PRO A 506 -8.26 -2.09 -21.84
CA PRO A 506 -8.95 -3.26 -21.33
C PRO A 506 -9.34 -3.07 -19.86
N PRO A 507 -10.56 -3.45 -19.46
CA PRO A 507 -10.98 -3.43 -18.07
C PRO A 507 -10.03 -4.24 -17.19
N SER A 508 -9.92 -3.83 -15.92
CA SER A 508 -9.07 -4.49 -14.95
C SER A 508 -9.71 -4.44 -13.57
N ASP A 509 -9.45 -5.47 -12.77
CA ASP A 509 -9.69 -5.44 -11.33
C ASP A 509 -8.83 -4.38 -10.61
N PHE A 510 -7.73 -3.94 -11.22
CA PHE A 510 -6.90 -2.87 -10.71
C PHE A 510 -6.13 -2.18 -11.86
N SER A 511 -6.68 -1.08 -12.35
CA SER A 511 -6.18 -0.31 -13.50
C SER A 511 -4.78 0.26 -13.27
N TRP A 512 -4.43 0.67 -12.04
CA TRP A 512 -3.15 1.32 -11.75
C TRP A 512 -1.95 0.36 -11.78
N ARG A 513 -2.17 -0.94 -11.59
CA ARG A 513 -1.14 -1.98 -11.79
C ARG A 513 -1.14 -2.57 -13.19
N SER A 514 -2.19 -2.32 -13.97
CA SER A 514 -2.32 -2.85 -15.31
C SER A 514 -1.51 -2.02 -16.29
N ASP A 515 -1.02 -2.68 -17.34
CA ASP A 515 -0.20 -2.04 -18.36
C ASP A 515 -1.05 -1.06 -19.18
N PRO A 516 -0.81 0.26 -19.10
CA PRO A 516 -1.59 1.27 -19.82
C PRO A 516 -1.37 1.23 -21.34
N HIS A 517 -0.51 0.33 -21.83
CA HIS A 517 -0.26 0.11 -23.25
C HIS A 517 -0.87 -1.19 -23.78
N ALA A 518 -1.41 -2.05 -22.92
CA ALA A 518 -2.03 -3.29 -23.36
C ALA A 518 -3.27 -2.98 -24.22
N VAL A 519 -3.27 -3.46 -25.46
CA VAL A 519 -4.30 -3.08 -26.44
C VAL A 519 -5.54 -3.98 -26.40
N ASN A 520 -5.38 -5.26 -26.05
CA ASN A 520 -6.51 -6.19 -26.00
C ASN A 520 -6.56 -6.86 -24.62
N GLY A 521 -7.76 -7.12 -24.11
CA GLY A 521 -7.92 -7.79 -22.82
C GLY A 521 -9.34 -7.75 -22.27
N GLY A 522 -9.48 -8.14 -20.99
CA GLY A 522 -10.76 -8.35 -20.33
C GLY A 522 -11.43 -9.66 -20.77
N GLY A 523 -12.76 -9.66 -20.86
CA GLY A 523 -13.55 -10.74 -21.45
C GLY A 523 -14.06 -11.79 -20.47
N LYS A 524 -14.26 -11.40 -19.21
CA LYS A 524 -14.87 -12.26 -18.19
C LYS A 524 -16.27 -11.75 -17.82
N SER A 525 -17.14 -12.63 -17.35
CA SER A 525 -18.43 -12.27 -16.76
C SER A 525 -18.28 -11.81 -15.30
N ARG A 526 -17.32 -10.93 -15.05
CA ARG A 526 -16.86 -10.51 -13.73
C ARG A 526 -17.13 -9.02 -13.52
N LEU A 527 -17.64 -8.66 -12.35
CA LEU A 527 -17.73 -7.29 -11.88
C LEU A 527 -16.43 -6.95 -11.15
N ASN A 528 -15.70 -5.96 -11.65
CA ASN A 528 -14.41 -5.54 -11.08
C ASN A 528 -14.63 -4.70 -9.80
N PRO A 529 -13.73 -4.75 -8.80
CA PRO A 529 -13.87 -4.07 -7.50
C PRO A 529 -14.00 -2.56 -7.60
N GLY A 530 -13.27 -1.90 -8.51
CA GLY A 530 -13.26 -0.43 -8.64
C GLY A 530 -12.62 0.31 -7.45
N GLY A 531 -11.90 -0.44 -6.59
CA GLY A 531 -11.20 0.10 -5.42
C GLY A 531 -10.10 1.09 -5.78
N ASP A 532 -9.58 1.00 -6.99
CA ASP A 532 -8.53 1.83 -7.56
C ASP A 532 -9.02 3.22 -7.97
N PHE A 533 -10.15 3.30 -8.66
CA PHE A 533 -10.85 4.56 -8.88
C PHE A 533 -11.22 5.21 -7.54
N HIS A 534 -11.85 4.43 -6.66
CA HIS A 534 -12.33 4.90 -5.36
C HIS A 534 -11.20 5.46 -4.49
N GLY A 535 -10.11 4.70 -4.36
CA GLY A 535 -8.90 5.11 -3.64
C GLY A 535 -8.30 6.39 -4.21
N ALA A 536 -8.10 6.48 -5.52
CA ALA A 536 -7.50 7.66 -6.16
C ALA A 536 -8.38 8.91 -6.04
N TYR A 537 -9.69 8.80 -6.25
CA TYR A 537 -10.61 9.94 -6.14
C TYR A 537 -10.65 10.51 -4.72
N TRP A 538 -10.88 9.67 -3.71
CA TRP A 538 -10.98 10.16 -2.33
C TRP A 538 -9.63 10.57 -1.76
N MET A 539 -8.53 9.94 -2.18
CA MET A 539 -7.18 10.45 -1.89
C MET A 539 -6.99 11.86 -2.47
N GLY A 540 -7.40 12.10 -3.72
CA GLY A 540 -7.32 13.44 -4.32
C GLY A 540 -8.17 14.49 -3.61
N ARG A 541 -9.32 14.10 -3.07
CA ARG A 541 -10.17 14.97 -2.22
C ARG A 541 -9.56 15.23 -0.84
N PHE A 542 -8.77 14.30 -0.32
CA PHE A 542 -8.12 14.38 0.98
C PHE A 542 -6.80 15.16 0.93
N MET A 543 -6.01 14.94 -0.12
CA MET A 543 -4.67 15.50 -0.28
C MET A 543 -4.73 16.89 -0.90
N LYS A 544 -3.77 17.73 -0.51
CA LYS A 544 -3.62 19.10 -1.01
C LYS A 544 -2.69 19.15 -2.21
N ALA A 545 -2.95 20.05 -3.15
CA ALA A 545 -1.94 20.46 -4.12
C ALA A 545 -0.82 21.19 -3.36
N SER A 546 0.33 20.53 -3.24
CA SER A 546 1.35 20.96 -2.29
C SER A 546 2.15 22.16 -2.80
N THR A 547 2.43 23.14 -1.94
CA THR A 547 3.30 24.28 -2.30
C THR A 547 4.75 24.02 -1.89
N SER A 548 4.97 23.41 -0.73
CA SER A 548 6.30 23.18 -0.14
C SER A 548 6.74 21.72 -0.13
N GLY A 549 5.86 20.80 -0.51
CA GLY A 549 5.98 19.36 -0.33
C GLY A 549 5.54 18.86 1.06
N LEU A 550 5.27 19.76 2.01
CA LEU A 550 5.12 19.43 3.44
C LEU A 550 3.66 19.45 3.94
N GLU A 551 2.72 20.04 3.18
CA GLU A 551 1.33 20.23 3.60
C GLU A 551 0.57 18.91 3.81
N ASN A 552 1.08 17.85 3.17
CA ASN A 552 0.53 16.51 3.24
C ASN A 552 1.33 15.58 4.14
N ILE A 553 2.22 16.07 4.99
CA ILE A 553 2.75 15.27 6.12
C ILE A 553 1.61 15.06 7.13
N SER A 554 1.52 13.85 7.68
CA SER A 554 0.52 13.54 8.70
C SER A 554 0.69 14.42 9.93
N PRO A 555 -0.40 15.02 10.45
CA PRO A 555 -0.34 15.69 11.75
C PRO A 555 -0.02 14.70 12.90
N ASN A 556 -0.22 13.40 12.67
CA ASN A 556 0.09 12.30 13.58
C ASN A 556 1.45 11.64 13.26
N ALA A 557 2.22 12.16 12.30
CA ALA A 557 3.52 11.61 11.92
C ALA A 557 4.46 11.56 13.13
N ARG A 558 4.88 10.34 13.52
CA ARG A 558 5.72 10.14 14.71
C ARG A 558 7.17 10.45 14.39
N GLY A 559 7.78 11.43 15.07
CA GLY A 559 9.23 11.68 14.97
C GLY A 559 10.04 10.72 15.82
N ALA A 560 11.33 11.01 15.99
CA ALA A 560 12.19 10.26 16.89
C ALA A 560 11.53 10.12 18.29
N PRO A 561 11.62 8.95 18.95
CA PRO A 561 11.15 8.78 20.31
C PRO A 561 11.78 9.85 21.21
N THR A 562 10.96 10.60 21.94
CA THR A 562 11.46 11.55 22.94
C THR A 562 12.03 10.77 24.13
N GLU A 563 13.20 11.17 24.64
CA GLU A 563 13.89 10.50 25.77
C GLU A 563 13.02 10.35 27.03
N GLU A 564 11.94 11.13 27.17
CA GLU A 564 10.99 11.05 28.29
C GLU A 564 10.24 9.71 28.41
N GLY A 565 10.25 8.86 27.37
CA GLY A 565 9.72 7.50 27.42
C GLY A 565 10.66 6.46 28.04
N CYS A 566 11.95 6.78 28.21
CA CYS A 566 12.97 5.92 28.79
C CYS A 566 13.18 6.18 30.30
N ALA A 567 12.12 6.61 30.99
CA ALA A 567 12.13 6.71 32.45
C ALA A 567 12.14 5.30 33.06
N CYS A 568 13.31 4.67 33.08
CA CYS A 568 13.64 3.72 34.13
C CYS A 568 13.24 4.36 35.47
N ARG A 569 12.27 3.76 36.16
CA ARG A 569 12.02 3.99 37.58
C ARG A 569 13.25 3.53 38.38
N CYS A 570 14.33 4.28 38.30
CA CYS A 570 15.38 4.24 39.29
C CYS A 570 14.91 5.15 40.43
N GLY A 571 14.58 4.52 41.56
CA GLY A 571 14.15 5.20 42.76
C GLY A 571 15.11 6.33 43.11
N ALA A 572 14.56 7.51 43.35
CA ALA A 572 15.27 8.64 43.88
C ALA A 572 15.87 8.28 45.25
N SER A 573 17.19 8.19 45.33
CA SER A 573 17.94 8.54 46.52
C SER A 573 18.81 9.75 46.18
N GLY A 574 18.66 10.79 46.99
CA GLY A 574 19.13 12.13 46.70
C GLY A 574 20.64 12.34 46.84
N SER A 575 21.10 13.35 46.11
CA SER A 575 22.18 14.33 46.38
C SER A 575 22.53 14.91 44.99
N GLY A 576 22.28 16.17 44.67
CA GLY A 576 22.74 17.34 45.39
C GLY A 576 24.19 17.62 45.02
N VAL A 577 24.46 18.26 43.88
CA VAL A 577 25.53 19.26 43.65
C VAL A 577 25.28 19.96 42.30
N SER A 578 25.24 21.29 42.37
CA SER A 578 25.27 22.25 41.26
C SER A 578 26.65 22.34 40.62
N GLY A 579 26.75 22.40 39.30
CA GLY A 579 28.00 22.68 38.59
C GLY A 579 27.77 23.11 37.15
N SER A 580 27.93 24.39 36.91
CA SER A 580 27.90 25.08 35.61
C SER A 580 29.14 24.76 34.77
N GLY A 581 29.00 24.72 33.44
CA GLY A 581 30.08 25.16 32.55
C GLY A 581 30.49 24.27 31.38
N ALA A 582 30.30 24.85 30.20
CA ALA A 582 31.19 24.83 29.03
C ALA A 582 31.29 23.59 28.12
N ALA A 583 30.75 23.82 26.93
CA ALA A 583 31.10 23.25 25.64
C ALA A 583 32.61 22.98 25.42
N TRP A 584 32.92 21.83 24.82
CA TRP A 584 34.13 21.61 24.04
C TRP A 584 33.85 20.75 22.81
N LEU A 585 34.22 21.31 21.66
CA LEU A 585 34.51 20.64 20.39
C LEU A 585 35.73 19.73 20.55
N VAL A 586 35.67 18.48 20.08
CA VAL A 586 36.85 17.73 19.60
C VAL A 586 36.48 16.86 18.40
N LEU A 587 37.26 17.07 17.32
CA LEU A 587 37.33 16.27 16.11
C LEU A 587 37.78 14.83 16.36
N GLY A 588 37.15 13.91 15.63
CA GLY A 588 37.81 12.93 14.75
C GLY A 588 38.48 11.73 15.40
N TRP A 589 37.91 10.54 15.25
CA TRP A 589 38.66 9.27 15.28
C TRP A 589 38.18 8.31 14.20
N ALA A 590 39.18 7.65 13.60
CA ALA A 590 39.11 6.74 12.48
C ALA A 590 38.33 5.46 12.79
N VAL A 591 37.53 5.02 11.81
CA VAL A 591 36.91 3.69 11.77
C VAL A 591 37.99 2.67 11.44
N SER A 592 38.26 1.76 12.37
CA SER A 592 39.05 0.56 12.13
C SER A 592 38.12 -0.65 12.29
N ALA A 593 37.75 -1.24 11.15
CA ALA A 593 36.91 -2.42 11.08
C ALA A 593 37.59 -3.61 11.76
N ARG A 594 36.97 -4.12 12.84
CA ARG A 594 37.41 -5.34 13.52
C ARG A 594 36.35 -6.42 13.36
N VAL A 595 36.56 -7.28 12.37
CA VAL A 595 35.84 -8.54 12.16
C VAL A 595 35.98 -9.41 13.42
N ARG A 596 34.89 -9.56 14.19
CA ARG A 596 34.81 -10.56 15.27
C ARG A 596 34.29 -11.88 14.70
N ARG A 597 35.20 -12.79 14.36
CA ARG A 597 34.88 -14.22 14.22
C ARG A 597 34.58 -14.81 15.60
N ARG A 598 33.30 -15.09 15.90
CA ARG A 598 32.92 -15.96 17.02
C ARG A 598 33.20 -17.42 16.63
N LYS A 599 34.29 -17.99 17.17
CA LYS A 599 34.48 -19.45 17.19
C LYS A 599 33.60 -20.04 18.29
N LYS A 600 32.62 -20.87 17.93
CA LYS A 600 31.94 -21.80 18.84
C LYS A 600 32.96 -22.85 19.30
N LEU A 601 33.14 -22.98 20.62
CA LEU A 601 33.82 -24.11 21.27
C LEU A 601 32.82 -25.28 21.39
N PRO A 602 33.20 -26.52 21.07
CA PRO A 602 32.38 -27.70 21.33
C PRO A 602 32.65 -28.27 22.74
N PRO A 603 31.68 -28.97 23.37
CA PRO A 603 31.90 -29.61 24.66
C PRO A 603 32.51 -31.02 24.51
N ASN A 604 33.49 -31.28 25.37
CA ASN A 604 33.99 -32.55 25.92
C ASN A 604 33.84 -33.88 25.15
N GLN A 605 35.02 -34.34 24.70
CA GLN A 605 35.64 -35.68 24.79
C GLN A 605 34.83 -36.88 25.33
N SER A 606 34.90 -37.97 24.55
CA SER A 606 35.35 -39.28 25.06
C SER A 606 36.14 -40.04 23.98
N CYS A 607 37.30 -40.56 24.36
CA CYS A 607 38.29 -41.23 23.54
C CYS A 607 37.90 -42.67 23.15
N HIS A 608 38.22 -43.10 21.92
CA HIS A 608 38.76 -44.43 21.65
C HIS A 608 39.61 -44.46 20.36
N HIS A 609 40.78 -45.09 20.46
CA HIS A 609 41.76 -45.32 19.40
C HIS A 609 41.35 -46.43 18.42
N SER A 610 41.57 -46.22 17.12
CA SER A 610 42.53 -47.02 16.31
C SER A 610 42.62 -46.58 14.83
N PRO A 611 43.73 -46.89 14.13
CA PRO A 611 44.17 -46.17 12.92
C PRO A 611 43.95 -46.95 11.62
N GLY A 612 43.81 -46.24 10.48
CA GLY A 612 43.82 -46.92 9.18
C GLY A 612 43.65 -46.05 7.93
N THR A 613 44.79 -45.76 7.30
CA THR A 613 45.03 -45.78 5.83
C THR A 613 44.46 -44.70 4.88
N LYS A 614 45.43 -44.12 4.16
CA LYS A 614 45.41 -43.27 2.95
C LYS A 614 44.65 -43.86 1.74
N LYS A 615 44.07 -42.97 0.90
CA LYS A 615 44.14 -42.88 -0.59
C LYS A 615 43.16 -41.79 -1.09
N SER A 616 43.63 -40.65 -1.62
CA SER A 616 43.91 -40.32 -3.04
C SER A 616 42.67 -40.06 -3.93
N ALA A 617 42.47 -38.77 -4.24
CA ALA A 617 42.05 -38.11 -5.50
C ALA A 617 41.19 -38.86 -6.54
N THR A 618 40.16 -38.18 -7.07
CA THR A 618 40.04 -37.61 -8.45
C THR A 618 38.68 -36.86 -8.60
N PRO A 619 38.57 -35.74 -9.35
CA PRO A 619 37.32 -35.00 -9.53
C PRO A 619 36.56 -35.41 -10.80
N ALA A 620 35.23 -35.30 -10.78
CA ALA A 620 34.38 -35.48 -11.96
C ALA A 620 33.53 -34.23 -12.22
N THR A 621 33.72 -33.73 -13.43
CA THR A 621 32.97 -32.77 -14.24
C THR A 621 31.46 -33.00 -14.23
N ILE A 622 30.67 -31.91 -14.16
CA ILE A 622 29.24 -31.91 -14.47
C ILE A 622 28.99 -30.84 -15.54
N ARG A 623 28.23 -31.23 -16.57
CA ARG A 623 27.57 -30.37 -17.56
C ARG A 623 26.26 -29.86 -16.99
#